data_AF-A0A961JIK2-F1
#
_entry.id   AF-A0A961JIK2-F1
#
_cell.length_a   1.000
_cell.length_b   1.000
_cell.length_c   1.000
_cell.angle_alpha   90.00
_cell.angle_beta   90.00
_cell.angle_gamma   90.00
#
_symmetry.space_group_name_H-M   'P 1'
#
loop_
_entity.id
_entity.type
_entity.pdbx_description
1 polymer ?
#
loop_
_entity_poly.entity_id
_entity_poly.type
_entity_poly.pdbx_seq_one_letter_code
_entity_poly.pdbx_strand_id
1 'polypeptide(L)'
;MDYTAKLDTALGRLHNEGRYRTFIDIERKNGHFPHAVWTRPDGRRSDITVWCGNDYLGMGQHPVVLAAMHEALDATGAGSGGTRNISGTTVYHKRLEAELADLHGKEAALLFT
;
A
#
# COMPACT_ATOMS: atom_id res chain seq x y z
N MET A 1 36.55 -8.02 -10.19
CA MET A 1 35.33 -7.58 -10.89
C MET A 1 34.81 -6.38 -10.14
N ASP A 2 34.53 -5.27 -10.82
CA ASP A 2 33.97 -4.07 -10.18
C ASP A 2 32.43 -4.10 -10.27
N TYR A 3 31.78 -4.33 -9.14
CA TYR A 3 30.31 -4.37 -9.06
C TYR A 3 29.71 -2.96 -9.06
N THR A 4 30.42 -1.97 -8.52
CA THR A 4 29.98 -0.57 -8.49
C THR A 4 29.87 -0.02 -9.90
N ALA A 5 30.90 -0.23 -10.73
CA ALA A 5 30.88 0.18 -12.13
C ALA A 5 29.71 -0.45 -12.92
N LYS A 6 29.29 -1.67 -12.58
CA LYS A 6 28.12 -2.32 -13.19
C LYS A 6 26.80 -1.69 -12.75
N LEU A 7 26.68 -1.27 -11.49
CA LEU A 7 25.51 -0.54 -10.99
C LEU A 7 25.41 0.84 -11.65
N ASP A 8 26.52 1.58 -11.74
CA ASP A 8 26.57 2.89 -12.39
C ASP A 8 26.20 2.80 -13.87
N THR A 9 26.71 1.78 -14.57
CA THR A 9 26.32 1.50 -15.96
C THR A 9 24.81 1.21 -16.09
N ALA A 10 24.21 0.52 -15.11
CA ALA A 10 22.77 0.25 -15.12
C ALA A 10 21.95 1.52 -14.84
N LEU A 11 22.36 2.35 -13.88
CA LEU A 11 21.71 3.63 -13.57
C LEU A 11 21.84 4.62 -14.73
N GLY A 12 23.03 4.72 -15.33
CA GLY A 12 23.29 5.59 -16.49
C GLY A 12 22.37 5.26 -17.67
N ARG A 13 22.08 3.97 -17.91
CA ARG A 13 21.09 3.56 -18.92
C ARG A 13 19.69 4.10 -18.63
N LEU A 14 19.24 4.09 -17.37
CA LEU A 14 17.94 4.67 -17.00
C LEU A 14 17.84 6.16 -17.34
N HIS A 15 18.92 6.90 -17.06
CA HIS A 15 18.98 8.33 -17.37
C HIS A 15 19.03 8.59 -18.87
N ASN A 16 19.88 7.85 -19.61
CA ASN A 16 20.00 7.99 -21.06
C ASN A 16 18.70 7.66 -21.79
N GLU A 17 17.94 6.69 -21.29
CA GLU A 17 16.64 6.29 -21.85
C GLU A 17 15.48 7.18 -21.34
N GLY A 18 15.73 8.17 -20.46
CA GLY A 18 14.70 9.06 -19.93
C GLY A 18 13.66 8.39 -19.04
N ARG A 19 13.95 7.18 -18.53
CA ARG A 19 13.02 6.38 -17.70
C ARG A 19 13.46 6.23 -16.25
N TYR A 20 14.47 7.00 -15.84
CA TYR A 20 14.79 7.15 -14.43
C TYR A 20 13.60 7.79 -13.70
N ARG A 21 13.22 7.22 -12.55
CA ARG A 21 12.02 7.64 -11.81
C ARG A 21 12.40 8.57 -10.67
N THR A 22 11.71 9.70 -10.59
CA THR A 22 11.72 10.57 -9.41
C THR A 22 10.39 10.38 -8.70
N PHE A 23 10.44 9.98 -7.42
CA PHE A 23 9.22 9.79 -6.62
C PHE A 23 8.72 11.14 -6.07
N ILE A 24 7.41 11.24 -5.93
CA ILE A 24 6.72 12.41 -5.37
C ILE A 24 6.26 12.05 -3.95
N ASP A 25 6.74 12.78 -2.96
CA ASP A 25 6.45 12.54 -1.54
C ASP A 25 5.11 13.17 -1.13
N ILE A 26 4.08 12.35 -0.89
CA ILE A 26 2.73 12.84 -0.59
C ILE A 26 2.14 12.21 0.66
N GLU A 27 1.39 13.01 1.41
CA GLU A 27 0.54 12.59 2.53
C GLU A 27 -0.93 12.85 2.16
N ARG A 28 -1.74 11.80 1.95
CA ARG A 28 -3.18 11.97 1.65
C ARG A 28 -3.93 12.41 2.91
N LYS A 29 -4.90 13.31 2.77
CA LYS A 29 -5.69 13.84 3.90
C LYS A 29 -6.92 12.98 4.14
N ASN A 30 -6.91 12.14 5.19
CA ASN A 30 -8.08 11.36 5.59
C ASN A 30 -9.31 12.26 5.82
N GLY A 31 -10.48 11.82 5.33
CA GLY A 31 -11.73 12.60 5.31
C GLY A 31 -11.83 13.64 4.20
N HIS A 32 -10.75 13.82 3.41
CA HIS A 32 -10.64 14.84 2.37
C HIS A 32 -9.99 14.30 1.08
N PHE A 33 -9.99 12.98 0.82
CA PHE A 33 -9.56 12.50 -0.50
C PHE A 33 -10.44 13.12 -1.60
N PRO A 34 -9.87 13.47 -2.77
CA PRO A 34 -8.53 13.13 -3.25
C PRO A 34 -7.40 14.12 -2.89
N HIS A 35 -7.58 14.99 -1.88
CA HIS A 35 -6.55 15.96 -1.50
C HIS A 35 -5.39 15.34 -0.71
N ALA A 36 -4.19 15.87 -0.95
CA ALA A 36 -2.96 15.48 -0.28
C ALA A 36 -2.05 16.69 -0.05
N VAL A 37 -1.04 16.52 0.80
CA VAL A 37 0.09 17.46 0.94
C VAL A 37 1.29 16.87 0.22
N TRP A 38 1.89 17.61 -0.70
CA TRP A 38 3.17 17.27 -1.31
C TRP A 38 4.31 17.94 -0.55
N THR A 39 5.26 17.15 -0.05
CA THR A 39 6.54 17.62 0.49
C THR A 39 7.55 17.71 -0.66
N ARG A 40 7.94 18.93 -1.01
CA ARG A 40 8.90 19.17 -2.09
C ARG A 40 10.32 18.80 -1.63
N PRO A 41 11.25 18.53 -2.56
CA PRO A 41 12.65 18.26 -2.23
C PRO A 41 13.35 19.39 -1.45
N ASP A 42 12.84 20.62 -1.57
CA ASP A 42 13.33 21.79 -0.83
C ASP A 42 12.67 21.97 0.55
N GLY A 43 11.86 20.99 0.99
CA GLY A 43 11.16 20.99 2.27
C GLY A 43 9.84 21.77 2.30
N ARG A 44 9.48 22.51 1.24
CA ARG A 44 8.20 23.23 1.19
C ARG A 44 7.03 22.25 1.06
N ARG A 45 5.92 22.57 1.72
CA ARG A 45 4.66 21.81 1.64
C ARG A 45 3.65 22.52 0.74
N SER A 46 2.93 21.77 -0.07
CA SER A 46 1.91 22.28 -1.00
C SER A 46 0.67 21.41 -0.96
N ASP A 47 -0.51 22.01 -0.87
CA ASP A 47 -1.76 21.30 -1.09
C ASP A 47 -1.92 20.94 -2.57
N ILE A 48 -2.31 19.69 -2.84
CA ILE A 48 -2.50 19.15 -4.19
C ILE A 48 -3.76 18.27 -4.25
N THR A 49 -4.18 17.97 -5.48
CA THR A 49 -5.23 16.97 -5.76
C THR A 49 -4.59 15.77 -6.45
N VAL A 50 -4.79 14.57 -5.90
CA VAL A 50 -4.23 13.33 -6.45
C VAL A 50 -5.12 12.82 -7.59
N TRP A 51 -4.58 12.80 -8.81
CA TRP A 51 -5.29 12.34 -10.02
C TRP A 51 -4.77 11.00 -10.59
N CYS A 52 -3.70 10.44 -10.01
CA CYS A 52 -3.06 9.21 -10.48
C CYS A 52 -3.11 8.08 -9.44
N GLY A 53 -3.94 8.20 -8.41
CA GLY A 53 -4.11 7.19 -7.37
C GLY A 53 -5.01 6.04 -7.82
N ASN A 54 -4.85 4.87 -7.19
CA ASN A 54 -5.65 3.67 -7.46
C ASN A 54 -6.71 3.38 -6.38
N ASP A 55 -6.88 4.27 -5.40
CA ASP A 55 -7.99 4.23 -4.46
C ASP A 55 -9.26 4.78 -5.12
N TYR A 56 -9.74 4.05 -6.13
CA TYR A 56 -10.73 4.53 -7.11
C TYR A 56 -12.05 4.98 -6.49
N LEU A 57 -12.44 4.34 -5.39
CA LEU A 57 -13.71 4.59 -4.71
C LEU A 57 -13.51 5.34 -3.37
N GLY A 58 -12.27 5.78 -3.07
CA GLY A 58 -11.96 6.46 -1.81
C GLY A 58 -12.17 5.58 -0.57
N MET A 59 -12.09 4.25 -0.71
CA MET A 59 -12.32 3.32 0.39
C MET A 59 -11.21 3.38 1.44
N GLY A 60 -10.03 3.89 1.08
CA GLY A 60 -8.93 4.10 2.03
C GLY A 60 -9.22 5.13 3.14
N GLN A 61 -10.30 5.91 3.04
CA GLN A 61 -10.78 6.83 4.09
C GLN A 61 -12.18 6.49 4.59
N HIS A 62 -12.77 5.37 4.16
CA HIS A 62 -14.15 5.03 4.50
C HIS A 62 -14.26 4.66 5.99
N PRO A 63 -15.21 5.24 6.76
CA PRO A 63 -15.25 5.08 8.21
C PRO A 63 -15.40 3.64 8.67
N VAL A 64 -16.17 2.81 7.96
CA VAL A 64 -16.32 1.38 8.27
C VAL A 64 -15.00 0.60 8.09
N VAL A 65 -14.19 0.97 7.09
CA VAL A 65 -12.90 0.32 6.85
C VAL A 65 -11.92 0.67 7.96
N LEU A 66 -11.83 1.97 8.30
CA LEU A 66 -10.95 2.45 9.36
C LEU A 66 -11.35 1.90 10.73
N ALA A 67 -12.65 1.85 11.04
CA ALA A 67 -13.15 1.27 12.28
C ALA A 67 -12.74 -0.20 12.44
N ALA A 68 -12.95 -1.03 11.42
CA ALA A 68 -12.55 -2.43 11.44
C ALA A 68 -11.04 -2.62 11.62
N MET A 69 -10.22 -1.74 11.03
CA MET A 69 -8.77 -1.75 11.23
C MET A 69 -8.38 -1.38 12.67
N HIS A 70 -8.97 -0.33 13.24
CA HIS A 70 -8.72 0.08 14.62
C HIS A 70 -9.13 -1.02 15.62
N GLU A 71 -10.32 -1.61 15.46
CA GLU A 71 -10.79 -2.71 16.30
C GLU A 71 -9.84 -3.92 16.23
N ALA A 72 -9.33 -4.27 15.06
CA ALA A 72 -8.38 -5.38 14.91
C ALA A 72 -7.02 -5.09 15.58
N LEU A 73 -6.54 -3.85 15.48
CA LEU A 73 -5.31 -3.40 16.16
C LEU A 73 -5.46 -3.52 17.68
N ASP A 74 -6.56 -3.06 18.24
CA ASP A 74 -6.81 -3.11 19.68
C ASP A 74 -7.01 -4.55 20.17
N ALA A 75 -7.65 -5.41 19.37
CA ALA A 75 -7.92 -6.79 19.75
C ALA A 75 -6.70 -7.71 19.64
N THR A 76 -5.82 -7.51 18.64
CA THR A 76 -4.79 -8.49 18.28
C THR A 76 -3.39 -7.92 18.06
N GLY A 77 -3.22 -6.61 18.16
CA GLY A 77 -1.94 -5.94 17.95
C GLY A 77 -1.61 -5.70 16.47
N ALA A 78 -0.35 -5.34 16.20
CA ALA A 78 0.05 -4.79 14.90
C ALA A 78 0.18 -5.81 13.74
N GLY A 79 0.28 -7.10 14.03
CA GLY A 79 0.53 -8.10 13.00
C GLY A 79 0.33 -9.53 13.47
N SER A 80 0.38 -10.47 12.54
CA SER A 80 0.13 -11.90 12.81
C SER A 80 1.26 -12.60 13.58
N GLY A 81 2.47 -12.06 13.53
CA GLY A 81 3.65 -12.62 14.20
C GLY A 81 4.15 -13.95 13.64
N GLY A 82 3.69 -14.40 12.48
CA GLY A 82 4.08 -15.70 11.93
C GLY A 82 3.58 -15.98 10.51
N THR A 83 4.01 -17.11 9.95
CA THR A 83 3.56 -17.60 8.64
C THR A 83 2.21 -18.32 8.78
N ARG A 84 1.50 -18.57 7.68
CA ARG A 84 0.21 -19.29 7.73
C ARG A 84 0.28 -20.62 8.48
N ASN A 85 1.39 -21.35 8.35
CA ASN A 85 1.60 -22.63 9.03
C ASN A 85 2.00 -22.47 10.51
N ILE A 86 2.71 -21.40 10.86
CA ILE A 86 3.26 -21.20 12.21
C ILE A 86 2.74 -19.88 12.75
N SER A 87 1.73 -19.95 13.62
CA SER A 87 1.04 -18.85 14.33
C SER A 87 0.37 -17.75 13.49
N GLY A 88 0.58 -17.68 12.18
CA GLY A 88 0.11 -16.57 11.34
C GLY A 88 -1.31 -16.67 10.79
N THR A 89 -2.00 -17.81 10.94
CA THR A 89 -3.41 -17.93 10.51
C THR A 89 -4.35 -17.44 11.62
N THR A 90 -4.97 -16.28 11.41
CA THR A 90 -5.96 -15.69 12.35
C THR A 90 -7.39 -15.82 11.84
N VAL A 91 -8.38 -15.51 12.68
CA VAL A 91 -9.80 -15.44 12.29
C VAL A 91 -10.04 -14.43 11.16
N TYR A 92 -9.29 -13.32 11.14
CA TYR A 92 -9.41 -12.28 10.11
C TYR A 92 -9.03 -12.79 8.72
N HIS A 93 -7.99 -13.61 8.61
CA HIS A 93 -7.60 -14.24 7.33
C HIS A 93 -8.71 -15.15 6.80
N LYS A 94 -9.25 -16.02 7.64
CA LYS A 94 -10.32 -16.96 7.25
C LYS A 94 -11.59 -16.23 6.82
N ARG A 95 -11.97 -15.16 7.52
CA ARG A 95 -13.13 -14.32 7.16
C ARG A 95 -12.93 -13.63 5.82
N LEU A 96 -11.75 -13.05 5.59
CA LEU A 96 -11.45 -12.40 4.31
C LEU A 96 -11.39 -13.40 3.15
N GLU A 97 -10.81 -14.59 3.35
CA GLU A 97 -10.82 -15.66 2.33
C GLU A 97 -12.25 -16.12 2.02
N ALA A 98 -13.12 -16.25 3.02
CA ALA A 98 -14.52 -16.59 2.82
C ALA A 98 -15.29 -15.49 2.05
N GLU A 99 -15.10 -14.23 2.43
CA GLU A 99 -15.73 -13.08 1.77
C GLU A 99 -15.30 -12.96 0.29
N LEU A 100 -14.02 -13.19 0.00
CA LEU A 100 -13.51 -13.19 -1.38
C LEU A 100 -14.05 -14.37 -2.20
N ALA A 101 -14.20 -15.54 -1.58
CA ALA A 101 -14.80 -16.70 -2.24
C ALA A 101 -16.27 -16.42 -2.59
N ASP A 102 -17.02 -15.83 -1.67
CA ASP A 102 -18.43 -15.42 -1.88
C ASP A 102 -18.55 -14.36 -2.99
N LEU A 103 -17.73 -13.29 -2.92
CA LEU A 103 -17.70 -12.22 -3.91
C LEU A 103 -17.53 -12.73 -5.36
N HIS A 104 -16.71 -13.77 -5.54
CA HIS A 104 -16.42 -14.34 -6.86
C HIS A 104 -17.26 -15.58 -7.20
N GLY A 105 -18.18 -16.01 -6.33
CA GLY A 105 -18.94 -17.24 -6.49
C GLY A 105 -18.06 -18.48 -6.65
N LYS A 106 -17.01 -18.59 -5.82
CA LYS A 106 -16.04 -19.70 -5.81
C LYS A 106 -16.10 -20.49 -4.51
N GLU A 107 -15.62 -21.72 -4.55
CA GLU A 107 -15.59 -22.60 -3.37
C GLU A 107 -14.61 -22.13 -2.29
N ALA A 108 -13.51 -21.49 -2.69
CA ALA A 108 -12.46 -21.02 -1.79
C ALA A 108 -11.66 -19.87 -2.41
N ALA A 109 -10.97 -19.11 -1.56
CA ALA A 109 -9.96 -18.12 -1.93
C ALA A 109 -8.71 -18.29 -1.06
N LEU A 110 -7.59 -17.69 -1.49
CA LEU A 110 -6.31 -17.76 -0.80
C LEU A 110 -5.61 -16.39 -0.82
N LEU A 111 -5.19 -15.91 0.34
CA LEU A 111 -4.49 -14.63 0.49
C LEU A 111 -2.98 -14.71 0.21
N PHE A 112 -2.43 -13.64 -0.38
CA PHE A 112 -1.01 -13.44 -0.67
C PHE A 112 -0.54 -12.04 -0.22
N THR A 113 0.78 -11.84 -0.18
CA THR A 113 1.46 -10.55 0.05
C THR A 113 2.14 -10.03 -1.20
#